data_AF-A0A7Y8H3U5-F1
#
_entry.id   AF-A0A7Y8H3U5-F1
#
_cell.length_a   1.000
_cell.length_b   1.000
_cell.length_c   1.000
_cell.angle_alpha   90.00
_cell.angle_beta   90.00
_cell.angle_gamma   90.00
#
_symmetry.space_group_name_H-M   'P 1'
#
loop_
_entity.id
_entity.type
_entity.pdbx_description
1 polymer ?
#
loop_
_entity_poly.entity_id
_entity_poly.type
_entity_poly.pdbx_seq_one_letter_code
_entity_poly.pdbx_strand_id
1 'polypeptide(L)'
;MLGYINLHYVFKYSSVYTPFPALAALIFTLSYLIFLVVIYRFGFKSKSLLNKKSLVFFCWIALALLFAYTTFVPRFGNIGRAPSIAEWWDRFFSGLFPYNNSLTASSFPFIFLLSLPLHLIGKLSYLQLFGTGLFFFLLFKFSRNVNEISVRMLLLFISLVFYYEVAVHSELFTNSVLILFAIHLAEIYLKHNYKLSTFVFVAIAFGFAASTRSILGLVIAMYVFYKFKSEPLRLLTFSVMIILVFVFLLLPFVLWDWNSFLEVGPFSIQSRLSGIPAWLPFILFIVSMYAGYKSKSADDVFFFGGVILFASVIISLMIKIFQSGFQNAVIGDVFDQAYLAFSVPFLILSVSLAVKNKAPAK
;
A
#
# COMPACT_ATOMS: atom_id res chain seq x y z
N MET A 1 1.77 7.71 -13.43
CA MET A 1 0.95 6.93 -12.46
C MET A 1 0.56 7.78 -11.27
N LEU A 2 1.47 8.24 -10.41
CA LEU A 2 1.13 9.12 -9.26
C LEU A 2 0.28 10.34 -9.65
N GLY A 3 0.64 11.04 -10.73
CA GLY A 3 -0.16 12.17 -11.24
C GLY A 3 -1.58 11.78 -11.67
N TYR A 4 -1.75 10.63 -12.34
CA TYR A 4 -3.07 10.10 -12.71
C TYR A 4 -3.89 9.77 -11.47
N ILE A 5 -3.29 9.10 -10.49
CA ILE A 5 -3.95 8.73 -9.23
C ILE A 5 -4.50 9.99 -8.55
N ASN A 6 -3.67 11.02 -8.40
CA ASN A 6 -4.11 12.27 -7.79
C ASN A 6 -5.17 13.01 -8.63
N LEU A 7 -5.02 13.02 -9.96
CA LEU A 7 -6.00 13.60 -10.88
C LEU A 7 -7.37 12.93 -10.73
N HIS A 8 -7.39 11.59 -10.65
CA HIS A 8 -8.63 10.83 -10.46
C HIS A 8 -9.36 11.24 -9.18
N TYR A 9 -8.61 11.44 -8.08
CA TYR A 9 -9.14 11.93 -6.83
C TYR A 9 -9.67 13.37 -6.94
N VAL A 10 -8.92 14.28 -7.57
CA VAL A 10 -9.40 15.65 -7.80
C VAL A 10 -10.70 15.63 -8.58
N PHE A 11 -10.76 14.88 -9.68
CA PHE A 11 -11.94 14.80 -10.53
C PHE A 11 -13.16 14.32 -9.74
N LYS A 12 -13.04 13.20 -9.01
CA LYS A 12 -14.15 12.68 -8.19
C LYS A 12 -14.59 13.67 -7.13
N TYR A 13 -13.67 14.11 -6.26
CA TYR A 13 -14.09 14.89 -5.09
C TYR A 13 -14.49 16.32 -5.46
N SER A 14 -13.91 16.89 -6.51
CA SER A 14 -14.39 18.20 -7.02
C SER A 14 -15.80 18.12 -7.61
N SER A 15 -16.24 16.97 -8.13
CA SER A 15 -17.60 16.81 -8.65
C SER A 15 -18.70 17.01 -7.60
N VAL A 16 -18.34 16.88 -6.32
CA VAL A 16 -19.23 17.15 -5.18
C VAL A 16 -19.39 18.65 -4.92
N TYR A 17 -18.34 19.45 -5.18
CA TYR A 17 -18.27 20.85 -4.77
C TYR A 17 -18.39 21.85 -5.92
N THR A 18 -18.18 21.42 -7.17
CA THR A 18 -18.23 22.30 -8.34
C THR A 18 -18.87 21.60 -9.54
N PRO A 19 -19.66 22.33 -10.35
CA PRO A 19 -20.19 21.82 -11.61
C PRO A 19 -19.10 21.63 -12.69
N PHE A 20 -17.86 22.10 -12.46
CA PHE A 20 -16.75 22.00 -13.41
C PHE A 20 -15.58 21.13 -12.89
N PRO A 21 -15.80 19.85 -12.54
CA PRO A 21 -14.74 18.99 -12.01
C PRO A 21 -13.59 18.76 -13.00
N ALA A 22 -13.88 18.78 -14.30
CA ALA A 22 -12.87 18.68 -15.35
C ALA A 22 -11.89 19.87 -15.35
N LEU A 23 -12.38 21.09 -15.06
CA LEU A 23 -11.53 22.28 -14.98
C LEU A 23 -10.62 22.20 -13.75
N ALA A 24 -11.15 21.78 -12.60
CA ALA A 24 -10.35 21.57 -11.39
C ALA A 24 -9.25 20.50 -11.62
N ALA A 25 -9.59 19.39 -12.28
CA ALA A 25 -8.64 18.35 -12.64
C ALA A 25 -7.57 18.85 -13.63
N LEU A 26 -7.94 19.67 -14.61
CA LEU A 26 -7.01 20.29 -15.56
C LEU A 26 -6.03 21.23 -14.86
N ILE A 27 -6.53 22.14 -14.00
CA ILE A 27 -5.70 23.06 -13.22
C ILE A 27 -4.71 22.27 -12.37
N PHE A 28 -5.20 21.28 -11.62
CA PHE A 28 -4.33 20.41 -10.82
C PHE A 28 -3.26 19.73 -11.67
N THR A 29 -3.63 19.21 -12.85
CA THR A 29 -2.70 18.53 -13.75
C THR A 29 -1.62 19.47 -14.26
N LEU A 30 -1.97 20.68 -14.67
CA LEU A 30 -1.02 21.70 -15.11
C LEU A 30 -0.09 22.10 -13.95
N SER A 31 -0.62 22.35 -12.76
CA SER A 31 0.18 22.64 -11.56
C SER A 31 1.13 21.49 -11.21
N TYR A 32 0.65 20.24 -11.26
CA TYR A 32 1.46 19.05 -10.99
C TYR A 32 2.56 18.85 -12.04
N LEU A 33 2.27 19.10 -13.32
CA LEU A 33 3.28 19.03 -14.39
C LEU A 33 4.33 20.12 -14.27
N ILE A 34 3.92 21.38 -14.04
CA ILE A 34 4.84 22.49 -13.79
C ILE A 34 5.75 22.13 -12.62
N PHE A 35 5.17 21.60 -11.54
CA PHE A 35 5.90 21.18 -10.38
C PHE A 35 6.93 20.06 -10.67
N LEU A 36 6.54 19.02 -11.42
CA LEU A 36 7.47 17.98 -11.85
C LEU A 36 8.59 18.53 -12.75
N VAL A 37 8.27 19.45 -13.66
CA VAL A 37 9.26 20.12 -14.51
C VAL A 37 10.22 20.95 -13.66
N VAL A 38 9.73 21.65 -12.64
CA VAL A 38 10.57 22.41 -11.70
C VAL A 38 11.52 21.46 -10.97
N ILE A 39 11.02 20.35 -10.41
CA ILE A 39 11.88 19.34 -9.75
C ILE A 39 12.88 18.72 -10.72
N TYR A 40 12.49 18.45 -11.97
CA TYR A 40 13.38 17.81 -12.92
C TYR A 40 14.46 18.79 -13.41
N ARG A 41 14.07 20.03 -13.75
CA ARG A 41 14.95 21.04 -14.36
C ARG A 41 15.85 21.73 -13.36
N PHE A 42 15.28 22.16 -12.23
CA PHE A 42 16.03 22.72 -11.09
C PHE A 42 16.47 21.66 -10.11
N GLY A 43 16.35 20.38 -10.49
CA GLY A 43 16.61 19.23 -9.64
C GLY A 43 17.82 19.45 -8.79
N PHE A 44 17.75 18.96 -7.54
CA PHE A 44 18.69 19.12 -6.43
C PHE A 44 20.17 18.83 -6.80
N LYS A 45 20.69 19.52 -7.82
CA LYS A 45 22.04 19.54 -8.37
C LYS A 45 22.90 20.47 -7.53
N SER A 46 22.26 21.45 -6.88
CA SER A 46 22.80 22.14 -5.72
C SER A 46 22.76 21.23 -4.50
N LYS A 47 23.70 21.38 -3.56
CA LYS A 47 23.60 20.80 -2.20
C LYS A 47 22.15 20.98 -1.75
N SER A 48 21.45 19.89 -1.43
CA SER A 48 20.08 20.00 -0.95
C SER A 48 20.02 21.04 0.15
N LEU A 49 19.11 22.01 0.00
CA LEU A 49 18.82 23.03 1.01
C LEU A 49 18.52 22.38 2.38
N LEU A 50 18.04 21.14 2.36
CA LEU A 50 17.76 20.33 3.53
C LEU A 50 18.90 19.37 3.81
N ASN A 51 19.32 19.26 5.06
CA ASN A 51 20.21 18.19 5.51
C ASN A 51 19.38 17.04 6.10
N LYS A 52 20.03 15.90 6.41
CA LYS A 52 19.35 14.73 6.98
C LYS A 52 18.63 15.05 8.31
N LYS A 53 19.19 15.92 9.16
CA LYS A 53 18.56 16.33 10.43
C LYS A 53 17.29 17.13 10.19
N SER A 54 17.31 18.06 9.22
CA SER A 54 16.13 18.82 8.80
C SER A 54 15.03 17.90 8.28
N LEU A 55 15.35 16.89 7.48
CA LEU A 55 14.35 15.92 6.99
C LEU A 55 13.73 15.08 8.11
N VAL A 56 14.56 14.64 9.08
CA VAL A 56 14.05 13.93 10.26
C VAL A 56 13.12 14.85 11.08
N PHE A 57 13.50 16.12 11.25
CA PHE A 57 12.66 17.12 11.91
C PHE A 57 11.32 17.31 11.19
N PHE A 58 11.31 17.42 9.85
CA PHE A 58 10.07 17.48 9.07
C PHE A 58 9.21 16.22 9.20
N CYS A 59 9.83 15.03 9.28
CA CYS A 59 9.09 13.79 9.54
C CYS A 59 8.41 13.84 10.91
N TRP A 60 9.10 14.31 11.96
CA TRP A 60 8.52 14.49 13.28
C TRP A 60 7.39 15.52 13.31
N ILE A 61 7.54 16.65 12.62
CA ILE A 61 6.46 17.64 12.46
C ILE A 61 5.26 16.98 11.79
N ALA A 62 5.47 16.26 10.68
CA ALA A 62 4.38 15.60 9.97
C ALA A 62 3.67 14.55 10.84
N LEU A 63 4.42 13.76 11.63
CA LEU A 63 3.85 12.82 12.59
C LEU A 63 3.10 13.53 13.73
N ALA A 64 3.62 14.65 14.23
CA ALA A 64 2.96 15.44 15.26
C ALA A 64 1.65 16.07 14.75
N LEU A 65 1.65 16.59 13.53
CA LEU A 65 0.45 17.11 12.86
C LEU A 65 -0.57 15.99 12.61
N LEU A 66 -0.12 14.82 12.16
CA LEU A 66 -0.98 13.66 11.96
C LEU A 66 -1.54 13.14 13.30
N PHE A 67 -0.74 13.10 14.35
CA PHE A 67 -1.17 12.76 15.70
C PHE A 67 -2.22 13.75 16.21
N ALA A 68 -1.99 15.06 16.05
CA ALA A 68 -2.94 16.09 16.42
C ALA A 68 -4.25 15.94 15.63
N TYR A 69 -4.16 15.77 14.30
CA TYR A 69 -5.33 15.54 13.45
C TYR A 69 -6.14 14.32 13.90
N THR A 70 -5.49 13.17 14.03
CA THR A 70 -6.14 11.90 14.40
C THR A 70 -6.68 11.85 15.83
N THR A 71 -6.26 12.78 16.70
CA THR A 71 -6.69 12.85 18.11
C THR A 71 -7.77 13.90 18.33
N PHE A 72 -7.66 15.07 17.68
CA PHE A 72 -8.51 16.23 17.95
C PHE A 72 -9.57 16.49 16.87
N VAL A 73 -9.36 16.03 15.64
CA VAL A 73 -10.36 16.21 14.58
C VAL A 73 -11.36 15.05 14.63
N PRO A 74 -12.65 15.33 14.90
CA PRO A 74 -13.66 14.27 14.92
C PRO A 74 -13.81 13.66 13.53
N ARG A 75 -14.13 12.37 13.49
CA ARG A 75 -14.40 11.67 12.24
C ARG A 75 -15.64 12.24 11.57
N PHE A 76 -15.51 12.55 10.29
CA PHE A 76 -16.66 12.89 9.45
C PHE A 76 -17.32 11.58 8.97
N GLY A 77 -18.37 11.16 9.68
CA GLY A 77 -19.24 10.03 9.33
C GLY A 77 -18.69 8.64 9.64
N ASN A 78 -19.47 7.61 9.31
CA ASN A 78 -19.07 6.19 9.35
C ASN A 78 -18.26 5.77 8.12
N ILE A 79 -17.76 6.74 7.36
CA ILE A 79 -17.04 6.51 6.11
C ILE A 79 -15.61 6.16 6.46
N GLY A 80 -15.23 4.90 6.24
CA GLY A 80 -13.88 4.44 6.47
C GLY A 80 -13.84 3.00 6.95
N ARG A 81 -12.64 2.44 7.00
CA ARG A 81 -12.43 1.02 7.34
C ARG A 81 -12.18 0.79 8.82
N ALA A 82 -11.87 1.84 9.58
CA ALA A 82 -11.68 1.74 11.01
C ALA A 82 -12.97 1.40 11.81
N PRO A 83 -14.17 1.91 11.47
CA PRO A 83 -15.43 1.41 12.02
C PRO A 83 -15.63 -0.08 11.76
N SER A 84 -15.29 -0.57 10.56
CA SER A 84 -15.34 -2.00 10.21
C SER A 84 -14.38 -2.83 11.09
N ILE A 85 -13.17 -2.32 11.37
CA ILE A 85 -12.22 -2.95 12.29
C ILE A 85 -12.75 -2.97 13.74
N ALA A 86 -13.42 -1.91 14.19
CA ALA A 86 -14.01 -1.86 15.51
C ALA A 86 -15.11 -2.93 15.67
N GLU A 87 -16.07 -2.95 14.73
CA GLU A 87 -17.15 -3.96 14.76
C GLU A 87 -16.59 -5.38 14.65
N TRP A 88 -15.54 -5.62 13.86
CA TRP A 88 -14.88 -6.92 13.79
C TRP A 88 -14.38 -7.41 15.16
N TRP A 89 -13.72 -6.52 15.92
CA TRP A 89 -13.25 -6.83 17.27
C TRP A 89 -14.39 -6.98 18.28
N ASP A 90 -15.40 -6.11 18.23
CA ASP A 90 -16.58 -6.19 19.11
C ASP A 90 -17.30 -7.53 18.95
N ARG A 91 -17.45 -8.01 17.71
CA ARG A 91 -18.01 -9.34 17.41
C ARG A 91 -17.13 -10.46 17.91
N PHE A 92 -15.82 -10.37 17.69
CA PHE A 92 -14.86 -11.36 18.19
C PHE A 92 -14.97 -11.52 19.71
N PHE A 93 -14.98 -10.41 20.46
CA PHE A 93 -15.13 -10.44 21.92
C PHE A 93 -16.51 -10.87 22.39
N SER A 94 -17.54 -10.69 21.56
CA SER A 94 -18.90 -11.18 21.84
C SER A 94 -19.10 -12.66 21.49
N GLY A 95 -18.08 -13.37 21.04
CA GLY A 95 -18.19 -14.77 20.60
C GLY A 95 -18.98 -14.95 19.30
N LEU A 96 -19.18 -13.87 18.53
CA LEU A 96 -19.83 -13.90 17.22
C LEU A 96 -18.79 -14.02 16.11
N PHE A 97 -19.17 -14.64 14.99
CA PHE A 97 -18.28 -14.74 13.83
C PHE A 97 -17.86 -13.33 13.35
N PRO A 98 -16.55 -12.98 13.38
CA PRO A 98 -16.11 -11.58 13.20
C PRO A 98 -16.32 -11.03 11.79
N TYR A 99 -16.26 -11.89 10.77
CA TYR A 99 -16.37 -11.47 9.37
C TYR A 99 -17.81 -11.23 8.91
N ASN A 100 -18.82 -11.67 9.66
CA ASN A 100 -20.23 -11.40 9.35
C ASN A 100 -20.64 -9.96 9.72
N ASN A 101 -19.78 -8.99 9.42
CA ASN A 101 -19.85 -7.60 9.82
C ASN A 101 -20.70 -6.77 8.85
N SER A 102 -21.53 -5.87 9.38
CA SER A 102 -22.44 -5.01 8.60
C SER A 102 -21.72 -4.02 7.67
N LEU A 103 -20.51 -3.61 8.05
CA LEU A 103 -19.61 -2.71 7.33
C LEU A 103 -18.60 -3.47 6.45
N THR A 104 -18.77 -4.78 6.24
CA THR A 104 -18.02 -5.63 5.28
C THR A 104 -16.50 -5.60 5.45
N ALA A 105 -16.03 -6.17 6.56
CA ALA A 105 -14.61 -6.30 6.87
C ALA A 105 -13.87 -7.16 5.82
N SER A 106 -13.08 -6.51 4.96
CA SER A 106 -12.46 -7.16 3.78
C SER A 106 -10.98 -7.52 3.94
N SER A 107 -10.37 -7.20 5.08
CA SER A 107 -8.95 -7.48 5.33
C SER A 107 -8.72 -8.89 5.87
N PHE A 108 -7.49 -9.39 5.71
CA PHE A 108 -7.08 -10.66 6.33
C PHE A 108 -6.67 -10.48 7.81
N PRO A 109 -6.59 -11.57 8.60
CA PRO A 109 -6.48 -11.52 10.05
C PRO A 109 -5.37 -10.65 10.65
N PHE A 110 -4.21 -10.54 9.98
CA PHE A 110 -3.06 -9.86 10.56
C PHE A 110 -3.29 -8.36 10.78
N ILE A 111 -4.09 -7.69 9.94
CA ILE A 111 -4.37 -6.27 10.16
C ILE A 111 -5.23 -6.05 11.40
N PHE A 112 -6.13 -6.98 11.71
CA PHE A 112 -6.94 -6.93 12.92
C PHE A 112 -6.03 -7.17 14.13
N LEU A 113 -5.17 -8.18 14.08
CA LEU A 113 -4.19 -8.44 15.14
C LEU A 113 -3.30 -7.22 15.41
N LEU A 114 -2.83 -6.55 14.36
CA LEU A 114 -2.03 -5.33 14.49
C LEU A 114 -2.85 -4.16 15.08
N SER A 115 -4.15 -4.09 14.80
CA SER A 115 -5.04 -3.05 15.30
C SER A 115 -5.58 -3.31 16.71
N LEU A 116 -5.48 -4.54 17.23
CA LEU A 116 -5.95 -4.93 18.56
C LEU A 116 -5.53 -3.97 19.69
N PRO A 117 -4.22 -3.67 19.90
CA PRO A 117 -3.83 -2.76 20.97
C PRO A 117 -4.43 -1.36 20.80
N LEU A 118 -4.64 -0.92 19.54
CA LEU A 118 -5.24 0.37 19.22
C LEU A 118 -6.76 0.37 19.42
N HIS A 119 -7.41 -0.77 19.20
CA HIS A 119 -8.83 -0.97 19.50
C HIS A 119 -9.08 -0.90 21.02
N LEU A 120 -8.26 -1.60 21.82
CA LEU A 120 -8.39 -1.62 23.28
C LEU A 120 -8.24 -0.25 23.94
N ILE A 121 -7.46 0.66 23.35
CA ILE A 121 -7.33 2.06 23.82
C ILE A 121 -8.31 3.03 23.15
N GLY A 122 -9.20 2.54 22.27
CA GLY A 122 -10.16 3.36 21.54
C GLY A 122 -9.54 4.31 20.50
N LYS A 123 -8.33 4.04 20.02
CA LYS A 123 -7.55 4.90 19.09
C LYS A 123 -7.13 4.18 17.81
N LEU A 124 -8.08 3.54 17.13
CA LEU A 124 -7.84 2.87 15.83
C LEU A 124 -7.25 3.79 14.75
N SER A 125 -7.48 5.10 14.83
CA SER A 125 -6.89 6.10 13.92
C SER A 125 -5.36 6.11 13.93
N TYR A 126 -4.73 5.60 15.00
CA TYR A 126 -3.27 5.55 15.14
C TYR A 126 -2.62 4.48 14.25
N LEU A 127 -3.39 3.59 13.64
CA LEU A 127 -2.86 2.64 12.66
C LEU A 127 -2.24 3.37 11.46
N GLN A 128 -2.87 4.47 11.02
CA GLN A 128 -2.35 5.32 9.96
C GLN A 128 -1.09 6.09 10.38
N LEU A 129 -1.00 6.50 11.65
CA LEU A 129 0.21 7.12 12.21
C LEU A 129 1.37 6.12 12.20
N PHE A 130 1.13 4.88 12.63
CA PHE A 130 2.10 3.79 12.57
C PHE A 130 2.59 3.52 11.14
N GLY A 131 1.67 3.35 10.18
CA GLY A 131 2.01 3.12 8.78
C GLY A 131 2.82 4.29 8.17
N THR A 132 2.46 5.53 8.48
CA THR A 132 3.19 6.72 8.01
C THR A 132 4.60 6.80 8.62
N GLY A 133 4.73 6.56 9.93
CA GLY A 133 6.03 6.54 10.60
C GLY A 133 6.95 5.44 10.07
N LEU A 134 6.39 4.25 9.84
CA LEU A 134 7.11 3.14 9.21
C LEU A 134 7.54 3.48 7.78
N PHE A 135 6.70 4.16 7.00
CA PHE A 135 7.07 4.62 5.67
C PHE A 135 8.21 5.64 5.70
N PHE A 136 8.18 6.62 6.60
CA PHE A 136 9.29 7.55 6.79
C PHE A 136 10.58 6.82 7.12
N PHE A 137 10.55 5.85 8.04
CA PHE A 137 11.71 5.01 8.33
C PHE A 137 12.24 4.33 7.04
N LEU A 138 11.37 3.76 6.21
CA LEU A 138 11.75 3.12 4.95
C LEU A 138 12.32 4.10 3.91
N LEU A 139 11.84 5.35 3.85
CA LEU A 139 12.42 6.38 2.99
C LEU A 139 13.92 6.56 3.29
N PHE A 140 14.29 6.66 4.58
CA PHE A 140 15.69 6.79 4.96
C PHE A 140 16.53 5.53 4.71
N LYS A 141 15.90 4.35 4.61
CA LYS A 141 16.59 3.08 4.39
C LYS A 141 16.80 2.75 2.92
N PHE A 142 15.85 3.10 2.07
CA PHE A 142 15.91 2.82 0.62
C PHE A 142 16.40 3.99 -0.22
N SER A 143 16.64 5.16 0.36
CA SER A 143 17.25 6.28 -0.36
C SER A 143 18.76 6.30 -0.21
N ARG A 144 19.46 6.57 -1.32
CA ARG A 144 20.92 6.62 -1.42
C ARG A 144 21.49 7.94 -0.95
N ASN A 145 20.73 9.02 -1.08
CA ASN A 145 21.15 10.36 -0.70
C ASN A 145 19.97 11.22 -0.20
N VAL A 146 20.30 12.37 0.38
CA VAL A 146 19.33 13.32 0.96
C VAL A 146 18.36 13.84 -0.10
N ASN A 147 18.81 14.05 -1.33
CA ASN A 147 17.97 14.57 -2.43
C ASN A 147 16.85 13.58 -2.78
N GLU A 148 17.17 12.30 -2.81
CA GLU A 148 16.21 11.24 -3.07
C GLU A 148 15.15 11.16 -1.95
N ILE A 149 15.56 11.30 -0.68
CA ILE A 149 14.61 11.38 0.44
C ILE A 149 13.71 12.62 0.28
N SER A 150 14.30 13.79 -0.01
CA SER A 150 13.56 15.04 -0.20
C SER A 150 12.51 14.90 -1.31
N VAL A 151 12.87 14.36 -2.48
CA VAL A 151 11.93 14.14 -3.59
C VAL A 151 10.82 13.18 -3.20
N ARG A 152 11.15 12.05 -2.57
CA ARG A 152 10.15 11.06 -2.15
C ARG A 152 9.19 11.59 -1.08
N MET A 153 9.69 12.34 -0.10
CA MET A 153 8.85 13.02 0.90
C MET A 153 7.91 14.02 0.23
N LEU A 154 8.44 14.83 -0.68
CA LEU A 154 7.66 15.84 -1.37
C LEU A 154 6.61 15.23 -2.32
N LEU A 155 6.90 14.09 -2.95
CA LEU A 155 5.90 13.31 -3.68
C LEU A 155 4.79 12.77 -2.77
N LEU A 156 5.12 12.34 -1.55
CA LEU A 156 4.13 11.90 -0.56
C LEU A 156 3.22 13.08 -0.15
N PHE A 157 3.79 14.22 0.22
CA PHE A 157 3.04 15.38 0.69
C PHE A 157 2.23 16.10 -0.40
N ILE A 158 2.44 15.78 -1.67
CA ILE A 158 1.60 16.27 -2.78
C ILE A 158 0.59 15.22 -3.21
N SER A 159 0.72 13.98 -2.73
CA SER A 159 -0.25 12.94 -3.05
C SER A 159 -1.55 13.16 -2.28
N LEU A 160 -2.60 13.56 -2.99
CA LEU A 160 -3.95 13.72 -2.44
C LEU A 160 -4.51 12.42 -1.87
N VAL A 161 -4.08 11.28 -2.42
CA VAL A 161 -4.46 9.96 -1.91
C VAL A 161 -3.94 9.73 -0.50
N PHE A 162 -2.74 10.22 -0.17
CA PHE A 162 -2.23 10.12 1.19
C PHE A 162 -3.12 10.90 2.18
N TYR A 163 -3.54 12.12 1.82
CA TYR A 163 -4.45 12.90 2.67
C TYR A 163 -5.83 12.28 2.78
N TYR A 164 -6.34 11.70 1.70
CA TYR A 164 -7.58 10.95 1.75
C TYR A 164 -7.49 9.77 2.73
N GLU A 165 -6.44 8.95 2.63
CA GLU A 165 -6.22 7.81 3.54
C GLU A 165 -6.14 8.25 5.01
N VAL A 166 -5.53 9.42 5.26
CA VAL A 166 -5.50 10.05 6.59
C VAL A 166 -6.90 10.47 7.04
N ALA A 167 -7.66 11.12 6.18
CA ALA A 167 -8.99 11.65 6.50
C ALA A 167 -10.01 10.53 6.79
N VAL A 168 -9.99 9.43 6.02
CA VAL A 168 -10.90 8.29 6.23
C VAL A 168 -10.36 7.23 7.18
N HIS A 169 -9.16 7.44 7.73
CA HIS A 169 -8.44 6.47 8.58
C HIS A 169 -8.37 5.06 7.97
N SER A 170 -7.96 5.00 6.71
CA SER A 170 -7.84 3.76 5.95
C SER A 170 -6.54 3.03 6.25
N GLU A 171 -6.56 1.70 6.15
CA GLU A 171 -5.42 0.84 6.38
C GLU A 171 -4.66 0.44 5.10
N LEU A 172 -5.08 0.88 3.90
CA LEU A 172 -4.46 0.41 2.65
C LEU A 172 -3.03 0.89 2.49
N PHE A 173 -2.78 2.17 2.79
CA PHE A 173 -1.42 2.70 2.83
C PHE A 173 -0.54 1.88 3.78
N THR A 174 -1.05 1.61 4.99
CA THR A 174 -0.34 0.81 6.01
C THR A 174 -0.07 -0.61 5.53
N ASN A 175 -1.03 -1.27 4.88
CA ASN A 175 -0.84 -2.61 4.31
C ASN A 175 0.31 -2.65 3.30
N SER A 176 0.36 -1.69 2.36
CA SER A 176 1.46 -1.60 1.40
C SER A 176 2.82 -1.35 2.07
N VAL A 177 2.84 -0.51 3.11
CA VAL A 177 4.07 -0.21 3.86
C VAL A 177 4.58 -1.43 4.64
N LEU A 178 3.69 -2.27 5.18
CA LEU A 178 4.08 -3.52 5.86
C LEU A 178 4.81 -4.49 4.92
N ILE A 179 4.39 -4.58 3.65
CA ILE A 179 5.07 -5.39 2.63
C ILE A 179 6.46 -4.81 2.32
N LEU A 180 6.55 -3.49 2.16
CA LEU A 180 7.83 -2.81 1.96
C LEU A 180 8.77 -3.02 3.15
N PHE A 181 8.22 -3.07 4.37
CA PHE A 181 8.99 -3.40 5.56
C PHE A 181 9.46 -4.87 5.57
N ALA A 182 8.62 -5.83 5.17
CA ALA A 182 9.04 -7.22 5.00
C ALA A 182 10.17 -7.36 3.95
N ILE A 183 10.07 -6.64 2.82
CA ILE A 183 11.14 -6.55 1.81
C ILE A 183 12.41 -5.96 2.43
N HIS A 184 12.29 -4.90 3.23
CA HIS A 184 13.44 -4.30 3.91
C HIS A 184 14.14 -5.29 4.86
N LEU A 185 13.38 -6.07 5.64
CA LEU A 185 13.93 -7.12 6.49
C LEU A 185 14.68 -8.15 5.64
N ALA A 186 14.11 -8.61 4.53
CA ALA A 186 14.79 -9.56 3.65
C ALA A 186 16.08 -8.99 3.03
N GLU A 187 16.12 -7.71 2.64
CA GLU A 187 17.33 -7.07 2.10
C GLU A 187 18.44 -6.92 3.15
N ILE A 188 18.09 -6.74 4.43
CA ILE A 188 19.08 -6.69 5.51
C ILE A 188 19.58 -8.07 5.87
N TYR A 189 18.65 -9.01 6.08
CA TYR A 189 18.90 -10.26 6.78
C TYR A 189 19.17 -11.45 5.87
N LEU A 190 18.66 -11.45 4.64
CA LEU A 190 18.90 -12.50 3.65
C LEU A 190 20.03 -12.11 2.69
N LYS A 191 21.22 -11.90 3.26
CA LYS A 191 22.48 -11.67 2.53
C LYS A 191 23.24 -12.98 2.31
N HIS A 192 24.45 -12.94 1.74
CA HIS A 192 25.25 -14.16 1.56
C HIS A 192 25.45 -14.90 2.90
N ASN A 193 25.22 -16.22 2.93
CA ASN A 193 25.36 -17.09 4.11
C ASN A 193 24.51 -16.72 5.36
N TYR A 194 23.21 -16.44 5.18
CA TYR A 194 22.30 -16.28 6.33
C TYR A 194 22.02 -17.60 7.06
N LYS A 195 21.64 -17.50 8.35
CA LYS A 195 21.26 -18.64 9.19
C LYS A 195 19.81 -19.09 8.89
N LEU A 196 19.50 -20.35 9.16
CA LEU A 196 18.13 -20.88 9.02
C LEU A 196 17.12 -20.08 9.86
N SER A 197 17.44 -19.71 11.10
CA SER A 197 16.55 -18.91 11.95
C SER A 197 16.19 -17.56 11.32
N THR A 198 17.14 -16.94 10.63
CA THR A 198 16.94 -15.70 9.89
C THR A 198 16.03 -15.91 8.68
N PHE A 199 16.22 -17.00 7.95
CA PHE A 199 15.35 -17.39 6.84
C PHE A 199 13.90 -17.58 7.31
N VAL A 200 13.71 -18.34 8.39
CA VAL A 200 12.40 -18.60 8.99
C VAL A 200 11.74 -17.31 9.47
N PHE A 201 12.48 -16.47 10.20
CA PHE A 201 11.97 -15.18 10.70
C PHE A 201 11.46 -14.28 9.57
N VAL A 202 12.23 -14.14 8.49
CA VAL A 202 11.82 -13.31 7.35
C VAL A 202 10.63 -13.94 6.62
N ALA A 203 10.58 -15.26 6.45
CA ALA A 203 9.43 -15.94 5.86
C ALA A 203 8.15 -15.72 6.69
N ILE A 204 8.25 -15.76 8.02
CA ILE A 204 7.13 -15.43 8.93
C ILE A 204 6.69 -13.98 8.75
N ALA A 205 7.63 -13.04 8.64
CA ALA A 205 7.29 -11.63 8.39
C ALA A 205 6.53 -11.46 7.06
N PHE A 206 6.93 -12.17 6.00
CA PHE A 206 6.19 -12.20 4.74
C PHE A 206 4.83 -12.88 4.86
N GLY A 207 4.69 -13.95 5.65
CA GLY A 207 3.41 -14.60 5.95
C GLY A 207 2.42 -13.66 6.66
N PHE A 208 2.89 -12.91 7.66
CA PHE A 208 2.11 -11.86 8.30
C PHE A 208 1.70 -10.77 7.29
N ALA A 209 2.64 -10.30 6.47
CA ALA A 209 2.35 -9.28 5.48
C ALA A 209 1.37 -9.78 4.40
N ALA A 210 1.46 -11.05 3.97
CA ALA A 210 0.50 -11.70 3.07
C ALA A 210 -0.90 -11.78 3.69
N SER A 211 -0.97 -11.94 5.02
CA SER A 211 -2.21 -11.95 5.81
C SER A 211 -2.77 -10.55 6.08
N THR A 212 -2.43 -9.53 5.28
CA THR A 212 -3.08 -8.21 5.31
C THR A 212 -4.15 -8.08 4.21
N ARG A 213 -3.77 -8.24 2.95
CA ARG A 213 -4.62 -8.09 1.75
C ARG A 213 -4.13 -8.96 0.60
N SER A 214 -5.06 -9.54 -0.17
CA SER A 214 -4.74 -10.49 -1.25
C SER A 214 -3.95 -9.89 -2.40
N ILE A 215 -4.29 -8.66 -2.80
CA ILE A 215 -3.65 -7.97 -3.94
C ILE A 215 -2.15 -7.73 -3.72
N LEU A 216 -1.73 -7.61 -2.46
CA LEU A 216 -0.32 -7.46 -2.09
C LEU A 216 0.48 -8.77 -2.23
N GLY A 217 -0.20 -9.92 -2.31
CA GLY A 217 0.39 -11.20 -2.70
C GLY A 217 1.08 -11.15 -4.06
N LEU A 218 0.64 -10.26 -4.97
CA LEU A 218 1.32 -10.01 -6.25
C LEU A 218 2.75 -9.52 -6.01
N VAL A 219 2.95 -8.54 -5.13
CA VAL A 219 4.27 -7.98 -4.83
C VAL A 219 5.13 -9.00 -4.08
N ILE A 220 4.54 -9.77 -3.17
CA ILE A 220 5.26 -10.84 -2.46
C ILE A 220 5.81 -11.85 -3.48
N ALA A 221 4.97 -12.34 -4.40
CA ALA A 221 5.40 -13.28 -5.43
C ALA A 221 6.52 -12.69 -6.29
N MET A 222 6.40 -11.42 -6.71
CA MET A 222 7.44 -10.71 -7.45
C MET A 222 8.77 -10.69 -6.68
N TYR A 223 8.74 -10.29 -5.41
CA TYR A 223 9.94 -10.17 -4.61
C TYR A 223 10.62 -11.52 -4.34
N VAL A 224 9.84 -12.57 -4.03
CA VAL A 224 10.36 -13.92 -3.79
C VAL A 224 11.03 -14.47 -5.04
N PHE A 225 10.42 -14.29 -6.21
CA PHE A 225 11.03 -14.65 -7.50
C PHE A 225 12.29 -13.84 -7.77
N TYR A 226 12.25 -12.52 -7.55
CA TYR A 226 13.43 -11.67 -7.68
C TYR A 226 14.60 -12.18 -6.81
N LYS A 227 14.34 -12.47 -5.53
CA LYS A 227 15.35 -12.81 -4.53
C LYS A 227 15.97 -14.18 -4.75
N PHE A 228 15.15 -15.17 -5.12
CA PHE A 228 15.55 -16.57 -5.19
C PHE A 228 15.51 -17.18 -6.60
N LYS A 229 15.48 -16.36 -7.65
CA LYS A 229 15.45 -16.84 -9.06
C LYS A 229 16.57 -17.83 -9.43
N SER A 230 17.73 -17.74 -8.77
CA SER A 230 18.87 -18.64 -8.97
C SER A 230 18.89 -19.85 -8.02
N GLU A 231 17.95 -19.93 -7.08
CA GLU A 231 17.92 -20.93 -6.00
C GLU A 231 16.50 -21.54 -5.86
N PRO A 232 16.06 -22.39 -6.79
CA PRO A 232 14.66 -22.84 -6.88
C PRO A 232 14.16 -23.58 -5.64
N LEU A 233 15.02 -24.35 -4.96
CA LEU A 233 14.66 -25.00 -3.70
C LEU A 233 14.39 -23.99 -2.59
N ARG A 234 15.18 -22.91 -2.50
CA ARG A 234 14.95 -21.84 -1.52
C ARG A 234 13.71 -21.02 -1.86
N LEU A 235 13.46 -20.79 -3.14
CA LEU A 235 12.23 -20.17 -3.62
C LEU A 235 11.01 -20.98 -3.16
N LEU A 236 11.02 -22.30 -3.39
CA LEU A 236 9.92 -23.18 -3.01
C LEU A 236 9.74 -23.22 -1.49
N THR A 237 10.80 -23.46 -0.72
CA THR A 237 10.70 -23.55 0.74
C THR A 237 10.25 -22.23 1.36
N PHE A 238 10.79 -21.09 0.90
CA PHE A 238 10.36 -19.77 1.37
C PHE A 238 8.88 -19.51 1.08
N SER A 239 8.43 -19.86 -0.14
CA SER A 239 7.01 -19.71 -0.54
C SER A 239 6.08 -20.58 0.28
N VAL A 240 6.45 -21.85 0.52
CA VAL A 240 5.68 -22.77 1.37
C VAL A 240 5.57 -22.23 2.80
N MET A 241 6.65 -21.69 3.36
CA MET A 241 6.62 -21.09 4.70
C MET A 241 5.69 -19.87 4.79
N ILE A 242 5.69 -19.00 3.78
CA ILE A 242 4.75 -17.87 3.71
C ILE A 242 3.31 -18.38 3.72
N ILE A 243 3.01 -19.38 2.89
CA ILE A 243 1.67 -19.98 2.78
C ILE A 243 1.26 -20.63 4.11
N LEU A 244 2.16 -21.36 4.78
CA LEU A 244 1.87 -22.00 6.06
C LEU A 244 1.50 -20.97 7.13
N VAL A 245 2.24 -19.86 7.23
CA VAL A 245 1.94 -18.78 8.19
C VAL A 245 0.62 -18.09 7.84
N PHE A 246 0.37 -17.83 6.56
CA PHE A 246 -0.89 -17.26 6.09
C PHE A 246 -2.10 -18.17 6.42
N VAL A 247 -1.99 -19.46 6.12
CA VAL A 247 -3.02 -20.46 6.44
C VAL A 247 -3.22 -20.57 7.93
N PHE A 248 -2.14 -20.60 8.72
CA PHE A 248 -2.22 -20.65 10.18
C PHE A 248 -3.04 -19.50 10.77
N LEU A 249 -2.90 -18.28 10.23
CA LEU A 249 -3.67 -17.12 10.68
C LEU A 249 -5.13 -17.15 10.24
N LEU A 250 -5.43 -17.74 9.09
CA LEU A 250 -6.80 -17.87 8.59
C LEU A 250 -7.57 -19.04 9.21
N LEU A 251 -6.87 -20.13 9.53
CA LEU A 251 -7.47 -21.39 9.95
C LEU A 251 -8.46 -21.26 11.11
N PRO A 252 -8.21 -20.46 12.17
CA PRO A 252 -9.18 -20.28 13.25
C PRO A 252 -10.55 -19.80 12.76
N PHE A 253 -10.59 -18.90 11.76
CA PHE A 253 -11.85 -18.35 11.23
C PHE A 253 -12.54 -19.32 10.28
N VAL A 254 -11.77 -20.11 9.54
CA VAL A 254 -12.30 -21.18 8.69
C VAL A 254 -12.98 -22.25 9.55
N LEU A 255 -12.38 -22.61 10.68
CA LEU A 255 -12.90 -23.61 11.61
C LEU A 255 -14.04 -23.08 12.49
N TRP A 256 -14.11 -21.76 12.72
CA TRP A 256 -15.18 -21.15 13.51
C TRP A 256 -16.53 -21.28 12.81
N ASP A 257 -16.62 -20.83 11.56
CA ASP A 257 -17.84 -20.94 10.77
C ASP A 257 -17.50 -21.02 9.28
N TRP A 258 -17.45 -22.24 8.76
CA TRP A 258 -17.12 -22.51 7.36
C TRP A 258 -18.06 -21.82 6.38
N ASN A 259 -19.37 -21.87 6.64
CA ASN A 259 -20.37 -21.32 5.71
C ASN A 259 -20.28 -19.80 5.67
N SER A 260 -20.25 -19.16 6.84
CA SER A 260 -20.07 -17.71 6.91
C SER A 260 -18.71 -17.28 6.35
N PHE A 261 -17.64 -18.05 6.56
CA PHE A 261 -16.32 -17.74 5.99
C PHE A 261 -16.32 -17.75 4.45
N LEU A 262 -17.03 -18.68 3.81
CA LEU A 262 -17.12 -18.70 2.35
C LEU A 262 -18.00 -17.58 1.79
N GLU A 263 -19.09 -17.24 2.48
CA GLU A 263 -20.05 -16.25 1.99
C GLU A 263 -19.59 -14.80 2.24
N VAL A 264 -19.15 -14.52 3.46
CA VAL A 264 -18.82 -13.17 3.96
C VAL A 264 -17.37 -13.03 4.45
N GLY A 265 -16.53 -14.03 4.21
CA GLY A 265 -15.12 -13.94 4.56
C GLY A 265 -14.31 -13.00 3.67
N PRO A 266 -13.02 -12.85 3.99
CA PRO A 266 -12.17 -11.84 3.35
C PRO A 266 -11.96 -12.12 1.85
N PHE A 267 -11.96 -13.38 1.40
CA PHE A 267 -11.85 -13.71 -0.02
C PHE A 267 -13.09 -13.30 -0.81
N SER A 268 -14.29 -13.65 -0.33
CA SER A 268 -15.54 -13.37 -1.03
C SER A 268 -15.81 -11.87 -1.13
N ILE A 269 -15.56 -11.12 -0.05
CA ILE A 269 -15.73 -9.66 -0.05
C ILE A 269 -14.72 -9.02 -1.00
N GLN A 270 -13.45 -9.42 -0.98
CA GLN A 270 -12.44 -8.85 -1.89
C GLN A 270 -12.76 -9.12 -3.37
N SER A 271 -13.22 -10.33 -3.71
CA SER A 271 -13.64 -10.68 -5.08
C SER A 271 -14.88 -9.90 -5.51
N ARG A 272 -15.87 -9.73 -4.63
CA ARG A 272 -17.10 -8.98 -4.92
C ARG A 272 -16.81 -7.49 -5.14
N LEU A 273 -15.99 -6.89 -4.27
CA LEU A 273 -15.62 -5.47 -4.33
C LEU A 273 -14.76 -5.16 -5.57
N SER A 274 -13.81 -6.02 -5.90
CA SER A 274 -12.98 -5.85 -7.11
C SER A 274 -13.77 -6.11 -8.40
N GLY A 275 -14.79 -6.98 -8.37
CA GLY A 275 -15.62 -7.29 -9.54
C GLY A 275 -14.82 -7.81 -10.74
N ILE A 276 -13.60 -8.31 -10.50
CA ILE A 276 -12.73 -8.86 -11.53
C ILE A 276 -13.03 -10.35 -11.74
N PRO A 277 -13.05 -10.83 -12.99
CA PRO A 277 -13.17 -12.25 -13.27
C PRO A 277 -12.06 -13.06 -12.59
N ALA A 278 -12.37 -14.28 -12.15
CA ALA A 278 -11.44 -15.13 -11.40
C ALA A 278 -10.14 -15.47 -12.15
N TRP A 279 -10.17 -15.46 -13.49
CA TRP A 279 -8.97 -15.71 -14.32
C TRP A 279 -7.97 -14.54 -14.29
N LEU A 280 -8.41 -13.30 -14.05
CA LEU A 280 -7.54 -12.13 -14.14
C LEU A 280 -6.51 -12.06 -13.00
N PRO A 281 -6.85 -12.29 -11.71
CA PRO A 281 -5.86 -12.44 -10.64
C PRO A 281 -4.78 -13.47 -10.95
N PHE A 282 -5.14 -14.60 -11.58
CA PHE A 282 -4.19 -15.63 -11.96
C PHE A 282 -3.19 -15.15 -13.02
N ILE A 283 -3.67 -14.44 -14.05
CA ILE A 283 -2.78 -13.81 -15.05
C ILE A 283 -1.88 -12.77 -14.39
N LEU A 284 -2.42 -11.90 -13.54
CA LEU A 284 -1.63 -10.89 -12.82
C LEU A 284 -0.57 -11.53 -11.93
N PHE A 285 -0.87 -12.66 -11.30
CA PHE A 285 0.08 -13.42 -10.50
C PHE A 285 1.25 -13.93 -11.36
N ILE A 286 0.97 -14.53 -12.52
CA ILE A 286 2.00 -14.97 -13.47
C ILE A 286 2.85 -13.80 -13.96
N VAL A 287 2.21 -12.68 -14.35
CA VAL A 287 2.92 -11.46 -14.77
C VAL A 287 3.81 -10.94 -13.65
N SER A 288 3.37 -11.03 -12.40
CA SER A 288 4.14 -10.61 -11.23
C SER A 288 5.39 -11.48 -11.01
N MET A 289 5.25 -12.81 -11.13
CA MET A 289 6.39 -13.74 -11.06
C MET A 289 7.40 -13.45 -12.18
N TYR A 290 6.91 -13.22 -13.41
CA TYR A 290 7.77 -12.90 -14.55
C TYR A 290 8.50 -11.56 -14.37
N ALA A 291 7.80 -10.52 -13.88
CA ALA A 291 8.41 -9.24 -13.54
C ALA A 291 9.49 -9.40 -12.45
N GLY A 292 9.23 -10.24 -11.45
CA GLY A 292 10.20 -10.60 -10.41
C GLY A 292 11.46 -11.24 -10.98
N TYR A 293 11.30 -12.21 -11.88
CA TYR A 293 12.41 -12.85 -12.58
C TYR A 293 13.28 -11.85 -13.38
N LYS A 294 12.65 -10.88 -14.06
CA LYS A 294 13.34 -9.84 -14.83
C LYS A 294 13.96 -8.74 -13.97
N SER A 295 13.49 -8.55 -12.74
CA SER A 295 14.01 -7.52 -11.82
C SER A 295 15.48 -7.79 -11.47
N LYS A 296 16.29 -6.74 -11.49
CA LYS A 296 17.73 -6.80 -11.17
C LYS A 296 18.04 -6.18 -9.81
N SER A 297 17.18 -5.28 -9.33
CA SER A 297 17.34 -4.56 -8.07
C SER A 297 16.02 -4.50 -7.29
N ALA A 298 16.10 -4.19 -5.99
CA ALA A 298 14.92 -3.90 -5.19
C ALA A 298 14.13 -2.69 -5.71
N ASP A 299 14.82 -1.70 -6.32
CA ASP A 299 14.17 -0.56 -6.96
C ASP A 299 13.28 -1.00 -8.14
N ASP A 300 13.71 -2.01 -8.91
CA ASP A 300 12.89 -2.59 -9.98
C ASP A 300 11.64 -3.27 -9.42
N VAL A 301 11.76 -3.97 -8.28
CA VAL A 301 10.62 -4.59 -7.59
C VAL A 301 9.64 -3.52 -7.11
N PHE A 302 10.12 -2.39 -6.61
CA PHE A 302 9.24 -1.26 -6.24
C PHE A 302 8.54 -0.67 -7.45
N PHE A 303 9.26 -0.46 -8.55
CA PHE A 303 8.68 0.05 -9.78
C PHE A 303 7.62 -0.90 -10.33
N PHE A 304 7.99 -2.14 -10.66
CA PHE A 304 7.07 -3.12 -11.23
C PHE A 304 5.94 -3.48 -10.28
N GLY A 305 6.20 -3.57 -8.97
CA GLY A 305 5.17 -3.77 -7.96
C GLY A 305 4.15 -2.65 -7.95
N GLY A 306 4.61 -1.39 -7.98
CA GLY A 306 3.75 -0.22 -8.13
C GLY A 306 2.94 -0.23 -9.42
N VAL A 307 3.56 -0.59 -10.56
CA VAL A 307 2.90 -0.69 -11.86
C VAL A 307 1.82 -1.79 -11.86
N ILE A 308 2.11 -2.98 -11.36
CA ILE A 308 1.16 -4.10 -11.34
C ILE A 308 -0.01 -3.80 -10.42
N LEU A 309 0.25 -3.27 -9.22
CA LEU A 309 -0.81 -2.84 -8.32
C LEU A 309 -1.69 -1.76 -8.97
N PHE A 310 -1.07 -0.74 -9.57
CA PHE A 310 -1.80 0.30 -10.30
C PHE A 310 -2.65 -0.30 -11.44
N ALA A 311 -2.05 -1.13 -12.29
CA ALA A 311 -2.73 -1.76 -13.43
C ALA A 311 -3.91 -2.63 -12.98
N SER A 312 -3.75 -3.42 -11.89
CA SER A 312 -4.81 -4.27 -11.37
C SER A 312 -6.06 -3.48 -10.95
N VAL A 313 -5.85 -2.32 -10.30
CA VAL A 313 -6.93 -1.43 -9.87
C VAL A 313 -7.56 -0.72 -11.07
N ILE A 314 -6.76 -0.30 -12.05
CA ILE A 314 -7.28 0.33 -13.27
C ILE A 314 -8.09 -0.64 -14.12
N ILE A 315 -7.65 -1.88 -14.29
CA ILE A 315 -8.41 -2.88 -15.05
C ILE A 315 -9.75 -3.14 -14.36
N SER A 316 -9.75 -3.27 -13.03
CA SER A 316 -10.98 -3.41 -12.24
C SER A 316 -11.92 -2.21 -12.41
N LEU A 317 -11.39 -0.97 -12.36
CA LEU A 317 -12.15 0.24 -12.63
C LEU A 317 -12.74 0.24 -14.05
N MET A 318 -11.97 -0.13 -15.07
CA MET A 318 -12.45 -0.19 -16.44
C MET A 318 -13.61 -1.18 -16.58
N ILE A 319 -13.47 -2.39 -16.01
CA ILE A 319 -14.55 -3.39 -16.00
C ILE A 319 -15.82 -2.81 -15.36
N LYS A 320 -15.70 -2.10 -14.23
CA LYS A 320 -16.86 -1.45 -13.59
C LYS A 320 -17.46 -0.35 -14.46
N ILE A 321 -16.65 0.47 -15.12
CA ILE A 321 -17.14 1.48 -16.07
C ILE A 321 -17.92 0.82 -17.22
N PHE A 322 -17.44 -0.31 -17.76
CA PHE A 322 -18.16 -1.06 -18.79
C PHE A 322 -19.48 -1.65 -18.28
N GLN A 323 -19.55 -2.07 -17.02
CA GLN A 323 -20.74 -2.70 -16.43
C GLN A 323 -21.81 -1.71 -15.97
N SER A 324 -21.42 -0.60 -15.33
CA SER A 324 -22.36 0.34 -14.68
C SER A 324 -22.37 1.74 -15.31
N GLY A 325 -21.50 2.02 -16.27
CA GLY A 325 -21.28 3.35 -16.84
C GLY A 325 -20.34 4.21 -15.99
N PHE A 326 -19.73 5.22 -16.62
CA PHE A 326 -18.73 6.09 -16.00
C PHE A 326 -19.27 6.85 -14.78
N GLN A 327 -20.47 7.43 -14.89
CA GLN A 327 -21.09 8.20 -13.82
C GLN A 327 -21.26 7.35 -12.55
N ASN A 328 -21.82 6.15 -12.68
CA ASN A 328 -22.08 5.28 -11.53
C ASN A 328 -20.77 4.67 -10.98
N ALA A 329 -19.84 4.29 -11.86
CA ALA A 329 -18.57 3.69 -11.46
C ALA A 329 -17.67 4.67 -10.70
N VAL A 330 -17.56 5.92 -11.17
CA VAL A 330 -16.58 6.89 -10.67
C VAL A 330 -17.19 7.87 -9.67
N ILE A 331 -18.41 8.36 -9.91
CA ILE A 331 -19.06 9.37 -9.07
C ILE A 331 -20.07 8.71 -8.12
N GLY A 332 -20.79 7.68 -8.58
CA GLY A 332 -21.78 6.94 -7.80
C GLY A 332 -21.21 5.85 -6.89
N ASP A 333 -19.91 5.87 -6.58
CA ASP A 333 -19.23 4.99 -5.63
C ASP A 333 -19.36 3.46 -5.86
N VAL A 334 -19.76 3.01 -7.06
CA VAL A 334 -19.81 1.57 -7.39
C VAL A 334 -18.41 0.94 -7.38
N PHE A 335 -17.36 1.73 -7.63
CA PHE A 335 -15.97 1.30 -7.47
C PHE A 335 -15.26 2.09 -6.36
N ASP A 336 -14.63 1.36 -5.45
CA ASP A 336 -13.82 1.95 -4.36
C ASP A 336 -12.44 2.39 -4.89
N GLN A 337 -12.33 3.68 -5.16
CA GLN A 337 -11.10 4.29 -5.68
C GLN A 337 -9.95 4.33 -4.66
N ALA A 338 -10.24 4.10 -3.36
CA ALA A 338 -9.22 3.99 -2.33
C ALA A 338 -8.15 2.95 -2.67
N TYR A 339 -8.52 1.91 -3.44
CA TYR A 339 -7.58 0.87 -3.86
C TYR A 339 -6.38 1.38 -4.67
N LEU A 340 -6.46 2.57 -5.30
CA LEU A 340 -5.29 3.17 -5.95
C LEU A 340 -4.15 3.46 -4.94
N ALA A 341 -4.47 3.66 -3.65
CA ALA A 341 -3.52 3.88 -2.57
C ALA A 341 -2.50 2.74 -2.43
N PHE A 342 -2.85 1.50 -2.78
CA PHE A 342 -1.94 0.36 -2.68
C PHE A 342 -0.64 0.59 -3.47
N SER A 343 -0.74 1.22 -4.63
CA SER A 343 0.39 1.45 -5.54
C SER A 343 1.30 2.60 -5.08
N VAL A 344 0.79 3.54 -4.30
CA VAL A 344 1.45 4.83 -4.00
C VAL A 344 2.80 4.65 -3.27
N PRO A 345 2.91 3.86 -2.17
CA PRO A 345 4.19 3.68 -1.48
C PRO A 345 5.29 3.10 -2.38
N PHE A 346 4.94 2.13 -3.21
CA PHE A 346 5.85 1.48 -4.17
C PHE A 346 6.31 2.46 -5.26
N LEU A 347 5.38 3.20 -5.85
CA LEU A 347 5.69 4.20 -6.87
C LEU A 347 6.57 5.32 -6.32
N ILE A 348 6.33 5.78 -5.09
CA ILE A 348 7.19 6.78 -4.43
C ILE A 348 8.60 6.22 -4.23
N LEU A 349 8.74 5.02 -3.66
CA LEU A 349 10.06 4.41 -3.45
C LEU A 349 10.78 4.07 -4.75
N SER A 350 10.08 3.82 -5.85
CA SER A 350 10.70 3.56 -7.15
C SER A 350 11.38 4.78 -7.78
N VAL A 351 11.05 6.00 -7.34
CA VAL A 351 11.67 7.21 -7.85
C VAL A 351 13.11 7.29 -7.34
N SER A 352 14.05 7.03 -8.25
CA SER A 352 15.47 7.28 -8.05
C SER A 352 15.93 8.43 -8.93
N LEU A 353 16.67 9.38 -8.34
CA LEU A 353 17.38 10.39 -9.12
C LEU A 353 18.62 9.72 -9.68
N ALA A 354 18.62 9.43 -10.98
CA ALA A 354 19.83 9.05 -11.70
C ALA A 354 20.84 10.19 -11.59
N VAL A 355 21.68 10.17 -10.56
CA VAL A 355 22.88 10.99 -10.51
C VAL A 355 23.76 10.43 -11.63
N LYS A 356 23.73 11.08 -12.80
CA LYS A 356 24.79 10.93 -13.79
C LYS A 356 26.07 11.39 -13.09
N ASN A 357 26.77 10.44 -12.48
CA ASN A 357 28.18 10.59 -12.20
C ASN A 357 28.83 10.76 -13.58
N LYS A 358 29.06 12.01 -14.00
CA LYS A 358 30.10 12.26 -14.98
C LYS A 358 31.36 11.70 -14.34
N ALA A 359 31.89 10.61 -14.91
CA ALA A 359 33.20 10.12 -14.54
C ALA A 359 34.18 11.30 -14.65
N PRO A 360 35.16 11.45 -13.74
CA PRO A 360 36.23 12.40 -13.97
C PRO A 360 36.88 12.04 -15.30
N ALA A 361 36.90 13.00 -16.24
CA ALA A 361 37.69 12.88 -17.44
C ALA A 361 39.13 12.61 -16.99
N LYS A 362 39.68 11.47 -17.43
CA LYS A 362 41.10 11.19 -17.31
C LYS A 362 41.89 12.09 -18.23
#